data_AF-A0A7W7MTL4-F1
#
_entry.id   AF-A0A7W7MTL4-F1
#
_cell.length_a   1.000
_cell.length_b   1.000
_cell.length_c   1.000
_cell.angle_alpha   90.00
_cell.angle_beta   90.00
_cell.angle_gamma   90.00
#
_symmetry.space_group_name_H-M   'P 1'
#
loop_
_entity.id
_entity.type
_entity.pdbx_description
1 polymer ?
#
loop_
_entity_poly.entity_id
_entity_poly.type
_entity_poly.pdbx_seq_one_letter_code
_entity_poly.pdbx_strand_id
1 'polypeptide(L)'
;MARTMARLTRREIPHAKWCARDHRCGITEHRSADLTADGIGGRAWLTRVRAADVDYIEIRARIPLHSNEKVARWQLATALHLMRELLAEVVPRIARLQHRDPLQAIDRRAA
;
A
#
# COMPACT_ATOMS: atom_id res chain seq x y z
N MET A 1 -27.57 19.44 -32.75
CA MET A 1 -26.48 20.10 -32.00
C MET A 1 -25.47 19.03 -31.57
N ALA A 2 -24.26 19.02 -32.15
CA ALA A 2 -23.23 18.03 -31.83
C ALA A 2 -22.45 18.48 -30.59
N ARG A 3 -22.44 17.66 -29.53
CA ARG A 3 -21.62 17.89 -28.33
C ARG A 3 -20.18 17.51 -28.64
N THR A 4 -19.30 18.50 -28.74
CA THR A 4 -17.85 18.28 -28.80
C THR A 4 -17.40 17.70 -27.46
N MET A 5 -17.00 16.42 -27.45
CA MET A 5 -16.37 15.81 -26.28
C MET A 5 -15.00 16.46 -26.08
N ALA A 6 -14.81 17.16 -24.97
CA ALA A 6 -13.51 17.69 -24.58
C ALA A 6 -12.53 16.51 -24.45
N ARG A 7 -11.43 16.56 -25.20
CA ARG A 7 -10.40 15.53 -25.16
C ARG A 7 -9.65 15.68 -23.83
N LEU A 8 -9.93 14.79 -22.88
CA LEU A 8 -9.19 14.71 -21.61
C LEU A 8 -7.75 14.29 -21.93
N THR A 9 -6.83 15.24 -21.98
CA THR A 9 -5.39 14.97 -22.02
C THR A 9 -4.94 14.55 -20.62
N ARG A 10 -4.71 13.25 -20.46
CA ARG A 10 -4.18 12.67 -19.22
C ARG A 10 -2.67 12.85 -19.18
N ARG A 11 -2.15 13.47 -18.12
CA ARG A 11 -0.72 13.47 -17.80
C ARG A 11 -0.35 12.09 -17.29
N GLU A 12 0.56 11.42 -18.00
CA GLU A 12 1.13 10.15 -17.54
C GLU A 12 2.03 10.41 -16.32
N ILE A 13 1.84 9.65 -15.24
CA ILE A 13 2.71 9.70 -14.07
C ILE A 13 3.88 8.75 -14.33
N PRO A 14 5.13 9.22 -14.31
CA PRO A 14 6.28 8.35 -14.55
C PRO A 14 6.33 7.21 -13.53
N HIS A 15 6.56 5.99 -14.02
CA HIS A 15 6.74 4.84 -13.15
C HIS A 15 7.93 5.02 -12.20
N ALA A 16 7.74 4.64 -10.94
CA ALA A 16 8.84 4.52 -9.99
C ALA A 16 9.85 3.44 -10.44
N LYS A 17 11.12 3.56 -10.03
CA LYS A 17 12.18 2.59 -10.42
C LYS A 17 11.89 1.14 -10.01
N TRP A 18 11.19 0.95 -8.89
CA TRP A 18 10.79 -0.36 -8.38
C TRP A 18 9.51 -0.92 -9.02
N CYS A 19 8.79 -0.10 -9.80
CA CYS A 19 7.54 -0.50 -10.41
C CYS A 19 7.79 -1.60 -11.44
N ALA A 20 6.96 -2.65 -11.42
CA ALA A 20 7.04 -3.75 -12.39
C ALA A 20 6.66 -3.33 -13.81
N ARG A 21 5.93 -2.20 -13.94
CA ARG A 21 5.46 -1.63 -15.22
C ARG A 21 4.60 -2.61 -16.03
N ASP A 22 3.86 -3.47 -15.35
CA ASP A 22 2.93 -4.40 -15.97
C ASP A 22 1.48 -3.93 -15.85
N HIS A 23 0.56 -4.73 -16.38
CA HIS A 23 -0.87 -4.44 -16.40
C HIS A 23 -1.52 -4.35 -15.00
N ARG A 24 -0.78 -4.63 -13.91
CA ARG A 24 -1.27 -4.44 -12.54
C ARG A 24 -1.24 -2.96 -12.12
N CYS A 25 -0.49 -2.12 -12.82
CA CYS A 25 -0.49 -0.68 -12.57
C CYS A 25 -1.85 -0.08 -12.99
N GLY A 26 -2.51 0.62 -12.06
CA GLY A 26 -3.75 1.34 -12.32
C GLY A 26 -3.50 2.74 -12.89
N ILE A 27 -4.58 3.53 -13.02
CA ILE A 27 -4.51 4.89 -13.58
C ILE A 27 -3.62 5.82 -12.72
N THR A 28 -3.63 5.64 -11.40
CA THR A 28 -2.83 6.45 -10.46
C THR A 28 -2.06 5.56 -9.49
N GLU A 29 -1.88 4.30 -9.87
CA GLU A 29 -1.28 3.28 -9.01
C GLU A 29 -0.08 2.64 -9.68
N HIS A 30 1.01 2.53 -8.92
CA HIS A 30 2.19 1.76 -9.32
C HIS A 30 2.34 0.56 -8.39
N ARG A 31 2.66 -0.60 -8.96
CA ARG A 31 2.83 -1.85 -8.21
C ARG A 31 4.19 -2.47 -8.50
N SER A 32 4.84 -3.00 -7.47
CA SER A 32 6.06 -3.80 -7.62
C SER A 32 5.70 -5.21 -8.08
N ALA A 33 6.72 -6.00 -8.43
CA ALA A 33 6.55 -7.44 -8.43
C ALA A 33 6.20 -7.90 -7.00
N ASP A 34 5.50 -9.04 -6.90
CA ASP A 34 5.13 -9.59 -5.60
C ASP A 34 6.36 -10.26 -4.99
N LEU A 35 6.65 -9.93 -3.73
CA LEU A 35 7.59 -10.66 -2.90
C LEU A 35 6.83 -11.84 -2.28
N THR A 36 7.18 -13.05 -2.68
CA THR A 36 6.51 -14.27 -2.21
C THR A 36 7.16 -14.80 -0.93
N ALA A 37 6.31 -15.19 0.01
CA ALA A 37 6.69 -15.98 1.17
C ALA A 37 5.88 -17.28 1.15
N ASP A 38 6.58 -18.39 0.90
CA ASP A 38 6.03 -19.74 0.89
C ASP A 38 6.51 -20.49 2.14
N GLY A 39 5.61 -21.17 2.86
CA GLY A 39 5.98 -22.01 4.01
C GLY A 39 4.84 -22.30 5.00
N ILE A 40 4.96 -23.43 5.72
CA ILE A 40 4.10 -23.86 6.85
C ILE A 40 2.60 -24.02 6.52
N GLY A 41 2.28 -24.36 5.28
CA GLY A 41 0.90 -24.67 4.85
C GLY A 41 0.10 -23.48 4.33
N GLY A 42 0.70 -22.30 4.16
CA GLY A 42 0.07 -21.13 3.52
C GLY A 42 0.97 -20.47 2.48
N ARG A 43 0.42 -19.47 1.78
CA ARG A 43 1.17 -18.60 0.85
C ARG A 43 0.87 -17.13 1.12
N ALA A 44 1.89 -16.30 1.15
CA ALA A 44 1.75 -14.85 1.27
C ALA A 44 2.49 -14.09 0.17
N TRP A 45 2.01 -12.90 -0.13
CA TRP A 45 2.55 -11.96 -1.10
C TRP A 45 2.61 -10.58 -0.45
N LEU A 46 3.76 -9.93 -0.59
CA LEU A 46 3.93 -8.52 -0.27
C LEU A 46 4.14 -7.74 -1.57
N THR A 47 3.34 -6.69 -1.77
CA THR A 47 3.45 -5.82 -2.95
C THR A 47 3.63 -4.40 -2.48
N ARG A 48 4.68 -3.72 -2.95
CA ARG A 48 4.78 -2.27 -2.76
C ARG A 48 3.82 -1.61 -3.74
N VAL A 49 2.93 -0.78 -3.22
CA VAL A 49 1.93 -0.05 -4.00
C VAL A 49 2.12 1.44 -3.75
N ARG A 50 2.21 2.25 -4.80
CA ARG A 50 2.10 3.71 -4.70
C ARG A 50 0.72 4.10 -5.18
N ALA A 51 -0.06 4.75 -4.33
CA ALA A 51 -1.31 5.37 -4.71
C ALA A 51 -1.21 6.87 -4.43
N ALA A 52 -1.41 7.69 -5.46
CA ALA A 52 -1.02 9.10 -5.43
C ALA A 52 0.45 9.27 -4.98
N ASP A 53 0.69 9.96 -3.87
CA ASP A 53 2.04 10.24 -3.35
C ASP A 53 2.43 9.37 -2.14
N VAL A 54 1.59 8.40 -1.77
CA VAL A 54 1.83 7.53 -0.60
C VAL A 54 2.23 6.13 -1.06
N ASP A 55 3.30 5.61 -0.46
CA ASP A 55 3.74 4.24 -0.62
C ASP A 55 3.15 3.36 0.49
N TYR A 56 2.51 2.27 0.08
CA TYR A 56 1.94 1.25 0.92
C TYR A 56 2.66 -0.08 0.71
N ILE A 57 2.64 -0.91 1.74
CA ILE A 57 2.89 -2.34 1.62
C ILE A 57 1.53 -3.01 1.64
N GLU A 58 1.14 -3.62 0.53
CA GLU A 58 -0.05 -4.46 0.44
C GLU A 58 0.33 -5.89 0.81
N ILE A 59 -0.37 -6.45 1.81
CA ILE A 59 -0.16 -7.82 2.28
C ILE A 59 -1.35 -8.67 1.85
N ARG A 60 -1.09 -9.75 1.11
CA ARG A 60 -2.09 -10.73 0.73
C ARG A 60 -1.64 -12.10 1.21
N ALA A 61 -2.52 -12.86 1.84
CA ALA A 61 -2.21 -14.22 2.29
C ALA A 61 -3.37 -15.17 2.01
N ARG A 62 -3.03 -16.43 1.75
CA ARG A 62 -3.96 -17.54 1.60
C ARG A 62 -3.54 -18.67 2.53
N ILE A 63 -4.37 -18.94 3.52
CA ILE A 63 -4.15 -19.96 4.55
C ILE A 63 -5.34 -20.93 4.50
N PRO A 64 -5.12 -22.25 4.32
CA PRO A 64 -6.18 -23.25 4.43
C PRO A 64 -6.76 -23.25 5.84
N LEU A 65 -8.09 -23.17 5.93
CA LEU A 65 -8.80 -23.32 7.19
C LEU A 65 -9.11 -24.80 7.45
N HIS A 66 -9.20 -25.14 8.72
CA HIS A 66 -9.60 -26.46 9.18
C HIS A 66 -11.08 -26.72 8.81
N SER A 67 -11.44 -27.96 8.49
CA SER A 67 -12.81 -28.33 8.08
C SER A 67 -13.86 -28.19 9.21
N ASN A 68 -13.41 -28.29 10.47
CA ASN A 68 -14.23 -28.01 11.64
C ASN A 68 -14.40 -26.49 11.84
N GLU A 69 -15.64 -26.02 11.80
CA GLU A 69 -16.02 -24.60 11.93
C GLU A 69 -15.49 -23.92 13.20
N LYS A 70 -15.50 -24.62 14.35
CA LYS A 70 -14.98 -24.03 15.60
C LYS A 70 -13.48 -23.76 15.50
N VAL A 71 -12.74 -24.70 14.90
CA VAL A 71 -11.30 -24.56 14.68
C VAL A 71 -11.02 -23.48 13.63
N ALA A 72 -11.79 -23.43 12.54
CA ALA A 72 -11.67 -22.39 11.52
C ALA A 72 -11.87 -20.97 12.08
N ARG A 73 -12.89 -20.78 12.94
CA ARG A 73 -13.11 -19.50 13.63
C ARG A 73 -11.95 -19.12 14.54
N TRP A 74 -11.41 -20.09 15.28
CA TRP A 74 -10.22 -19.86 16.10
C TRP A 74 -9.02 -19.47 15.25
N GLN A 75 -8.78 -20.15 14.12
CA GLN A 75 -7.73 -19.78 13.16
C GLN A 75 -7.89 -18.36 12.63
N LEU A 76 -9.12 -17.94 12.27
CA LEU A 76 -9.40 -16.58 11.81
C LEU A 76 -9.16 -15.53 12.91
N ALA A 77 -9.60 -15.80 14.14
CA ALA A 77 -9.38 -14.90 15.27
C ALA A 77 -7.88 -14.74 15.57
N THR A 78 -7.14 -15.85 15.59
CA THR A 78 -5.68 -15.86 15.78
C THR A 78 -4.98 -15.11 14.64
N ALA A 79 -5.35 -15.35 13.39
CA ALA A 79 -4.77 -14.66 12.24
C ALA A 79 -5.02 -13.14 12.32
N LEU A 80 -6.21 -12.71 12.72
CA LEU A 80 -6.53 -11.30 12.91
C LEU A 80 -5.71 -10.68 14.06
N HIS A 81 -5.54 -11.40 15.17
CA HIS A 81 -4.74 -10.93 16.29
C HIS A 81 -3.26 -10.75 15.88
N LEU A 82 -2.66 -11.77 15.27
CA LEU A 82 -1.28 -11.71 14.78
C LEU A 82 -1.09 -10.62 13.71
N MET A 83 -2.08 -10.39 12.85
CA MET A 83 -2.03 -9.29 11.88
C MET A 83 -2.01 -7.92 12.56
N ARG A 84 -2.75 -7.75 13.66
CA ARG A 84 -2.71 -6.49 14.44
C ARG A 84 -1.34 -6.27 15.09
N GLU A 85 -0.73 -7.33 15.61
CA GLU A 85 0.63 -7.26 16.17
C GLU A 85 1.65 -6.94 15.07
N LEU A 86 1.57 -7.62 13.92
CA LEU A 86 2.41 -7.32 12.76
C LEU A 86 2.29 -5.86 12.34
N LEU A 87 1.07 -5.33 12.25
CA LEU A 87 0.85 -3.92 11.91
C LEU A 87 1.44 -2.99 12.97
N ALA A 88 1.35 -3.31 14.26
CA ALA A 88 1.94 -2.51 15.32
C ALA A 88 3.47 -2.46 15.26
N GLU A 89 4.12 -3.56 14.85
CA GLU A 89 5.57 -3.64 14.69
C GLU A 89 6.06 -2.99 13.39
N VAL A 90 5.34 -3.22 12.28
CA VAL A 90 5.76 -2.79 10.94
C VAL A 90 5.38 -1.35 10.65
N VAL A 91 4.26 -0.84 11.18
CA VAL A 91 3.98 0.59 11.15
C VAL A 91 5.01 1.22 12.09
N PRO A 92 6.01 1.95 11.59
CA PRO A 92 6.93 2.67 12.47
C PRO A 92 6.11 3.53 13.44
N ARG A 93 6.72 4.01 14.53
CA ARG A 93 6.26 5.25 15.21
C ARG A 93 6.31 6.44 14.23
N ILE A 94 5.57 6.40 13.12
CA ILE A 94 5.53 7.37 12.02
C ILE A 94 5.10 8.75 12.54
N ALA A 95 4.36 8.78 13.66
CA ALA A 95 3.97 10.02 14.33
C ALA A 95 5.16 10.88 14.80
N ARG A 96 6.38 10.34 15.00
CA ARG A 96 7.54 11.16 15.42
C ARG A 96 8.35 11.78 14.28
N LEU A 97 8.19 11.29 13.05
CA LEU A 97 8.94 11.79 11.89
C LEU A 97 8.17 12.83 11.06
N GLN A 98 6.84 12.92 11.26
CA GLN A 98 6.02 13.96 10.61
C GLN A 98 6.12 15.34 11.26
N HIS A 99 6.72 15.45 12.47
CA HIS A 99 7.04 16.74 13.08
C HIS A 99 8.43 17.23 12.63
N ARG A 100 8.67 17.24 11.32
CA ARG A 100 9.79 18.01 10.75
C ARG A 100 9.22 19.39 10.43
N ASP A 101 9.70 20.37 11.19
CA ASP A 101 9.25 21.76 11.23
C ASP A 101 8.74 22.29 9.90
N PRO A 102 7.60 23.02 9.87
CA PRO A 102 7.34 23.90 8.75
C PRO A 102 8.51 24.88 8.68
N LEU A 103 9.23 24.85 7.55
CA LEU A 103 10.23 25.84 7.18
C LEU A 103 9.69 27.21 7.57
N GLN A 104 10.28 27.84 8.59
CA GLN A 104 10.06 29.24 8.85
C GLN A 104 10.43 29.96 7.56
N ALA A 105 9.44 30.58 6.93
CA ALA A 105 9.68 31.47 5.81
C ALA A 105 10.55 32.62 6.35
N ILE A 106 11.85 32.53 6.05
CA ILE A 106 12.77 33.64 6.16
C ILE A 106 12.35 34.65 5.09
N ASP A 107 12.14 35.87 5.59
CA ASP A 107 11.97 37.16 4.91
C ASP A 107 10.61 37.52 4.30
N ARG A 108 10.03 38.61 4.83
CA ARG A 108 10.39 39.94 4.30
C ARG A 108 10.15 41.05 5.33
N ARG A 109 11.24 41.69 5.72
CA ARG A 109 11.27 43.10 6.12
C ARG A 109 11.04 43.94 4.85
N ALA A 110 10.04 44.81 4.85
CA ALA A 110 9.95 45.91 3.90
C ALA A 110 9.22 47.09 4.57
N ALA A 111 9.99 48.15 4.79
CA ALA A 111 9.67 49.56 5.01
C ALA A 111 8.47 49.92 5.92
#